data_AF-A0A0F4QG51-F1
#
_entry.id   AF-A0A0F4QG51-F1
#
_cell.length_a   1.000
_cell.length_b   1.000
_cell.length_c   1.000
_cell.angle_alpha   90.00
_cell.angle_beta   90.00
_cell.angle_gamma   90.00
#
_symmetry.space_group_name_H-M   'P 1'
#
loop_
_entity.id
_entity.type
_entity.pdbx_description
1 polymer ?
#
loop_
_entity_poly.entity_id
_entity_poly.type
_entity_poly.pdbx_seq_one_letter_code
_entity_poly.pdbx_strand_id
1 'polypeptide(L)' 'MHQINVHLVNAFTERGKGGNPAGVVLNADGLTDEQKQAIAREVGFSETAFVSSASDADFAVSFFTPTAEVDFCGHAI' A
#
# COMPACT_ATOMS: atom_id res chain seq x y z
N MET A 1 1.72 18.12 11.71
CA MET A 1 1.05 16.80 11.61
C MET A 1 0.63 16.64 10.16
N HIS A 2 1.19 15.66 9.45
CA HIS A 2 0.77 15.34 8.08
C HIS A 2 -0.39 14.35 8.16
N GLN A 3 -1.50 14.65 7.48
CA GLN A 3 -2.63 13.72 7.42
C GLN A 3 -2.42 12.80 6.22
N ILE A 4 -2.27 11.50 6.47
CA ILE A 4 -2.11 10.49 5.43
C ILE A 4 -3.46 9.79 5.24
N ASN A 5 -3.95 9.75 4.00
CA ASN A 5 -5.15 9.02 3.67
C ASN A 5 -4.77 7.61 3.23
N VAL A 6 -5.32 6.61 3.92
CA VAL A 6 -5.19 5.21 3.53
C VAL A 6 -6.53 4.72 2.98
N HIS A 7 -6.53 4.20 1.77
CA HIS A 7 -7.67 3.52 1.18
C HIS A 7 -7.65 2.04 1.57
N LEU A 8 -8.74 1.56 2.16
CA LEU A 8 -8.89 0.14 2.50
C LEU A 8 -9.71 -0.53 1.40
N VAL A 9 -9.08 -1.43 0.66
CA VAL A 9 -9.69 -2.13 -0.48
C VAL A 9 -9.62 -3.64 -0.27
N ASN A 10 -10.54 -4.37 -0.88
CA ASN A 10 -10.44 -5.82 -0.99
C ASN A 10 -10.15 -6.16 -2.45
N ALA A 11 -9.01 -6.80 -2.71
CA ALA A 11 -8.68 -7.36 -4.01
C ALA A 11 -9.45 -8.66 -4.24
N PHE A 12 -9.72 -9.01 -5.50
CA PHE A 12 -10.38 -10.27 -5.88
C PHE A 12 -11.76 -10.50 -5.23
N THR A 13 -12.54 -9.44 -5.07
CA THR A 13 -13.93 -9.59 -4.61
C THR A 13 -14.81 -10.13 -5.73
N GLU A 14 -15.77 -10.98 -5.37
CA GLU A 14 -16.88 -11.33 -6.25
C GLU A 14 -18.16 -10.72 -5.68
N ARG A 15 -18.77 -9.79 -6.42
CA ARG A 15 -20.01 -9.08 -6.00
C ARG A 15 -19.90 -8.46 -4.60
N GLY A 16 -18.74 -7.91 -4.26
CA GLY A 16 -18.48 -7.25 -2.97
C GLY A 16 -18.34 -8.21 -1.79
N LYS A 17 -18.22 -9.52 -2.02
CA LYS A 17 -17.97 -10.53 -0.99
C LYS A 17 -16.60 -11.17 -1.17
N GLY A 18 -15.97 -11.51 -0.04
CA GLY A 18 -14.64 -12.14 -0.02
C GLY A 18 -13.53 -11.17 -0.41
N GLY A 19 -12.42 -11.75 -0.91
CA GLY A 19 -11.24 -11.01 -1.34
C GLY A 19 -10.13 -10.92 -0.29
N ASN A 20 -9.03 -10.29 -0.68
CA ASN A 20 -7.87 -10.05 0.18
C ASN A 20 -7.79 -8.57 0.55
N PRO A 21 -7.89 -8.18 1.84
CA PRO A 21 -7.80 -6.80 2.25
C PRO A 21 -6.38 -6.26 2.04
N ALA A 22 -6.30 -5.05 1.49
CA ALA A 22 -5.06 -4.32 1.26
C ALA A 22 -5.23 -2.83 1.60
N GLY A 23 -4.18 -2.25 2.17
CA GLY A 23 -4.07 -0.80 2.31
C GLY A 23 -3.50 -0.20 1.03
N VAL A 24 -3.97 0.98 0.62
CA VAL A 24 -3.40 1.73 -0.49
C VAL A 24 -3.21 3.18 -0.08
N VAL A 25 -1.98 3.68 -0.21
CA VAL A 25 -1.62 5.08 0.02
C VAL A 25 -1.23 5.69 -1.31
N LEU A 26 -1.97 6.73 -1.72
CA LEU A 26 -1.71 7.48 -2.94
C LEU A 26 -0.80 8.67 -2.65
N ASN A 27 0.06 9.04 -3.62
CA ASN A 27 1.01 10.16 -3.53
C ASN A 27 2.02 10.00 -2.38
N ALA A 28 2.68 8.86 -2.33
CA ALA A 28 3.64 8.48 -1.30
C ALA A 28 5.06 9.05 -1.50
N ASP A 29 5.26 9.96 -2.46
CA ASP A 29 6.56 10.56 -2.80
C ASP A 29 7.28 11.24 -1.62
N GLY A 30 6.50 11.78 -0.68
CA GLY A 30 7.03 12.46 0.52
C GLY A 30 7.30 11.55 1.71
N LEU A 31 7.07 10.24 1.59
CA LEU A 31 7.19 9.29 2.69
C LEU A 31 8.54 8.57 2.65
N THR A 32 9.24 8.56 3.77
CA THR A 32 10.40 7.67 3.97
C THR A 32 9.93 6.22 4.17
N ASP A 33 10.83 5.26 3.99
CA ASP A 33 10.47 3.85 4.14
C ASP A 33 10.11 3.51 5.60
N GLU A 34 10.70 4.19 6.59
CA GLU A 34 10.28 4.06 7.99
C GLU A 34 8.85 4.55 8.22
N GLN A 35 8.44 5.63 7.53
CA GLN A 35 7.08 6.13 7.60
C GLN A 35 6.10 5.18 6.91
N LYS A 36 6.46 4.66 5.73
CA LYS A 36 5.65 3.63 5.02
C LYS A 36 5.48 2.38 5.89
N GLN A 37 6.55 1.92 6.53
CA GLN A 37 6.52 0.78 7.44
C GLN A 37 5.64 1.03 8.67
N ALA A 38 5.70 2.22 9.26
CA ALA A 38 4.85 2.59 10.38
C ALA A 38 3.37 2.65 9.98
N ILE A 39 3.06 3.19 8.81
CA ILE A 39 1.71 3.22 8.24
C ILE A 39 1.21 1.79 7.99
N ALA A 40 1.99 0.95 7.31
CA ALA A 40 1.61 -0.45 7.05
C ALA A 40 1.34 -1.23 8.34
N ARG A 41 2.12 -0.96 9.39
CA ARG A 41 1.92 -1.53 10.72
C ARG A 41 0.64 -1.06 11.39
N GLU A 42 0.27 0.21 11.22
CA GLU A 42 -0.97 0.78 11.76
C GLU A 42 -2.21 0.28 11.01
N VAL A 43 -2.11 0.12 9.68
CA VAL A 43 -3.17 -0.45 8.84
C VAL A 43 -3.44 -1.91 9.21
N GLY A 44 -2.39 -2.69 9.47
CA GLY A 44 -2.51 -4.05 10.03
C GLY A 44 -3.07 -5.11 9.07
N PHE A 45 -3.17 -4.80 7.78
CA PHE A 45 -3.50 -5.78 6.74
C PHE A 45 -2.26 -6.55 6.29
N SER A 46 -2.46 -7.61 5.50
CA SER A 46 -1.39 -8.45 4.96
C SER A 46 -0.33 -7.59 4.25
N GLU A 47 -0.77 -6.66 3.41
CA GLU A 47 0.08 -5.71 2.71
C GLU A 47 -0.57 -4.32 2.58
N THR A 48 0.28 -3.30 2.49
CA THR A 48 -0.08 -1.93 2.11
C THR A 48 0.77 -1.49 0.93
N ALA A 49 0.12 -1.02 -0.14
CA ALA A 49 0.74 -0.48 -1.33
C ALA A 49 0.93 1.04 -1.21
N PHE A 50 2.09 1.54 -1.62
CA PHE A 50 2.43 2.96 -1.63
C PHE A 50 2.73 3.38 -3.06
N VAL A 51 1.91 4.28 -3.61
CA VAL A 51 2.01 4.73 -5.00
C VAL A 51 2.74 6.07 -5.04
N SER A 52 3.83 6.12 -5.77
CA SER A 52 4.67 7.31 -5.98
C SER A 52 4.83 7.61 -7.46
N SER A 53 5.26 8.83 -7.78
CA SER A 53 5.64 9.19 -9.15
C SER A 53 6.89 8.43 -9.61
N ALA A 54 6.97 8.18 -10.92
CA ALA A 54 8.13 7.55 -11.56
C ALA A 54 8.55 8.36 -12.79
N SER A 55 9.84 8.36 -13.11
CA SER A 55 10.38 9.04 -14.30
C SER A 55 10.15 8.27 -15.60
N ASP A 56 10.19 6.93 -15.53
CA ASP A 56 10.21 6.02 -16.67
C ASP A 56 8.99 5.07 -16.70
N ALA A 57 7.97 5.34 -15.89
CA ALA A 57 6.71 4.61 -15.80
C ALA A 57 5.57 5.55 -15.39
N ASP A 58 4.32 5.10 -15.51
CA ASP A 58 3.17 5.89 -15.06
C ASP A 58 3.21 6.17 -13.54
N PHE A 59 3.71 5.20 -12.76
CA PHE A 59 3.89 5.29 -11.32
C PHE A 59 4.85 4.20 -10.82
N ALA A 60 5.44 4.41 -9.64
CA ALA A 60 6.17 3.42 -8.88
C ALA A 60 5.30 2.94 -7.72
N VAL A 61 5.36 1.65 -7.40
CA VAL A 61 4.67 1.07 -6.25
C VAL A 61 5.67 0.33 -5.38
N SER A 62 5.64 0.59 -4.07
CA SER A 62 6.30 -0.25 -3.07
C SER A 62 5.28 -0.89 -2.13
N PHE A 63 5.61 -2.07 -1.63
CA PHE A 63 4.71 -2.87 -0.81
C PHE A 63 5.32 -3.13 0.55
N PHE A 64 4.54 -2.88 1.60
CA PHE A 64 4.96 -3.13 2.97
C PHE A 64 3.96 -4.04 3.66
N THR A 65 4.48 -5.10 4.26
CA THR A 65 3.77 -5.84 5.31
C THR A 65 3.86 -5.05 6.63
N PRO A 66 3.13 -5.43 7.68
CA PRO A 66 3.28 -4.80 9.01
C PRO A 66 4.68 -4.90 9.63
N THR A 67 5.57 -5.74 9.06
CA THR A 67 6.89 -6.05 9.62
C THR A 67 8.07 -5.72 8.70
N ALA A 68 7.88 -5.70 7.38
CA ALA A 68 8.95 -5.46 6.41
C ALA A 68 8.41 -5.02 5.05
N GLU A 69 9.28 -4.37 4.26
CA GLU A 69 9.10 -4.18 2.82
C GLU A 69 9.19 -5.52 2.08
N VAL A 70 8.41 -5.66 1.01
CA VAL A 70 8.43 -6.83 0.13
C VAL A 70 8.59 -6.39 -1.33
N ASP A 71 9.48 -7.06 -2.05
CA ASP A 71 9.81 -6.73 -3.45
C ASP A 71 8.63 -6.88 -4.42
N PHE A 72 7.64 -7.72 -4.07
CA PHE A 72 6.49 -7.98 -4.92
C PHE A 72 5.29 -8.52 -4.12
N CYS A 73 4.10 -7.98 -4.39
CA CYS A 73 2.84 -8.51 -3.85
C CYS A 73 1.81 -8.67 -4.98
N GLY A 74 1.50 -9.93 -5.35
CA GLY A 74 0.66 -10.26 -6.50
C GLY A 74 -0.80 -9.79 -6.43
N HIS A 75 -1.30 -9.43 -5.24
CA HIS A 75 -2.69 -9.03 -4.99
C HIS A 75 -2.90 -7.51 -5.08
N ALA A 76 -1.82 -6.74 -5.01
CA ALA A 76 -1.83 -5.28 -4.88
C ALA A 76 -1.31 -4.61 -6.15
N ILE A 77 -1.55 -5.24 -7.30
CA ILE A 77 -1.16 -4.78 -8.64
C ILE A 77 -2.41 -4.42 -9.43
#